data_AF-A0A8S0XJ59-F1
#
_entry.id   AF-A0A8S0XJ59-F1
#
_cell.length_a   1.000
_cell.length_b   1.000
_cell.length_c   1.000
_cell.angle_alpha   90.00
_cell.angle_beta   90.00
_cell.angle_gamma   90.00
#
_symmetry.space_group_name_H-M   'P 1'
#
loop_
_entity.id
_entity.type
_entity.pdbx_description
1 polymer ?
#
loop_
_entity_poly.entity_id
_entity_poly.type
_entity_poly.pdbx_seq_one_letter_code
_entity_poly.pdbx_strand_id
1 'polypeptide(L)' 'MKINESEFAPARDFLQKQLEAHSWWPKEQPGQARQEFNVMKANATALNVWCKKWLDSGQLRQLEKAIKRQVL' A
#
# COMPACT_ATOMS: atom_id res chain seq x y z
N MET A 1 -1.13 11.18 -2.09
CA MET A 1 -0.27 10.43 -1.17
C MET A 1 1.20 10.38 -1.59
N LYS A 2 2.11 10.68 -0.66
CA LYS A 2 3.54 10.32 -0.76
C LYS A 2 4.00 9.82 0.61
N ILE A 3 4.21 8.52 0.74
CA ILE A 3 4.69 7.85 1.96
C ILE A 3 6.15 8.27 2.20
N ASN A 4 6.46 8.77 3.39
CA ASN A 4 7.83 9.04 3.84
C ASN A 4 8.38 7.87 4.70
N GLU A 5 9.63 7.99 5.19
CA GLU A 5 10.28 6.93 5.99
C GLU A 5 9.54 6.60 7.30
N SER A 6 9.00 7.61 8.00
CA SER A 6 8.22 7.38 9.23
C SER A 6 6.86 6.71 8.97
N GLU A 7 6.32 6.88 7.78
CA GLU A 7 5.03 6.30 7.36
C GLU A 7 5.20 4.96 6.64
N PHE A 8 6.43 4.56 6.33
CA PHE A 8 6.71 3.39 5.50
C PHE A 8 6.28 2.08 6.15
N ALA A 9 6.72 1.83 7.38
CA ALA A 9 6.36 0.62 8.12
C ALA A 9 4.82 0.47 8.28
N PRO A 10 4.08 1.48 8.78
CA PRO A 10 2.63 1.36 8.91
C PRO A 10 1.91 1.21 7.55
N ALA A 11 2.39 1.88 6.49
CA ALA A 11 1.83 1.72 5.15
C ALA A 11 2.02 0.30 4.62
N ARG A 12 3.24 -0.24 4.74
CA ARG A 12 3.58 -1.60 4.32
C ARG A 12 2.71 -2.62 5.03
N ASP A 13 2.61 -2.52 6.35
CA ASP A 13 1.90 -3.52 7.16
C ASP A 13 0.40 -3.49 6.90
N PHE A 14 -0.18 -2.30 6.70
CA PHE A 14 -1.57 -2.17 6.30
C PHE A 14 -1.83 -2.80 4.93
N LEU A 15 -1.00 -2.51 3.93
CA LEU A 15 -1.14 -3.06 2.58
C LEU A 15 -0.97 -4.58 2.54
N GLN A 16 0.01 -5.11 3.28
CA GLN A 16 0.21 -6.56 3.43
C GLN A 16 -1.07 -7.24 3.93
N LYS A 17 -1.70 -6.70 4.98
CA LYS A 17 -2.97 -7.23 5.52
C LYS A 17 -4.12 -7.17 4.52
N GLN A 18 -4.26 -6.07 3.78
CA GLN A 18 -5.33 -5.93 2.77
C GLN A 18 -5.17 -6.95 1.63
N LEU A 19 -3.95 -7.20 1.19
CA LEU A 19 -3.64 -8.19 0.15
C LEU A 19 -3.86 -9.62 0.64
N GLU A 20 -3.54 -9.93 1.89
CA GLU A 20 -3.77 -11.24 2.51
C GLU A 20 -5.25 -11.52 2.76
N ALA A 21 -6.01 -10.49 3.17
CA ALA A 21 -7.44 -10.58 3.39
C ALA A 21 -8.26 -10.54 2.09
N HIS A 22 -7.61 -10.45 0.92
CA HIS A 22 -8.25 -10.33 -0.39
C HIS A 22 -9.29 -9.19 -0.45
N SER A 23 -9.14 -8.21 0.44
CA SER A 23 -10.14 -7.18 0.69
C SER A 23 -9.99 -6.03 -0.30
N TRP A 24 -8.78 -5.84 -0.82
CA TRP A 24 -8.47 -4.88 -1.89
C TRP A 24 -7.98 -5.64 -3.11
N TRP A 25 -8.72 -5.54 -4.20
CA TRP A 25 -8.28 -6.01 -5.51
C TRP A 25 -7.75 -4.83 -6.32
N PRO A 26 -6.42 -4.70 -6.46
CA PRO A 26 -5.84 -3.58 -7.18
C PRO A 26 -6.13 -3.77 -8.68
N LYS A 27 -6.90 -2.82 -9.26
CA LYS A 27 -7.25 -2.72 -10.69
C LYS A 27 -7.38 -4.06 -11.45
N GLU A 28 -8.08 -5.03 -10.86
CA GLU A 28 -8.43 -6.34 -11.47
C GLU A 28 -7.27 -7.33 -11.71
N GLN A 29 -6.01 -7.00 -11.37
CA GLN A 29 -4.85 -7.89 -11.56
C GLN A 29 -4.15 -8.23 -10.23
N PRO A 30 -4.83 -8.94 -9.33
CA PRO A 30 -4.35 -9.12 -7.97
C PRO A 30 -3.09 -9.95 -7.84
N GLY A 31 -2.90 -10.95 -8.71
CA GLY A 31 -1.70 -11.78 -8.74
C GLY A 31 -0.44 -10.96 -9.05
N GLN A 32 -0.50 -10.16 -10.11
CA GLN A 32 0.63 -9.31 -10.52
C GLN A 32 0.90 -8.22 -9.47
N ALA A 33 -0.16 -7.57 -8.96
CA ALA A 33 -0.01 -6.56 -7.92
C ALA A 33 0.68 -7.13 -6.67
N ARG A 34 0.32 -8.35 -6.23
CA ARG A 34 0.94 -9.02 -5.08
C ARG A 34 2.40 -9.40 -5.32
N GLN A 35 2.74 -9.88 -6.52
CA GLN A 35 4.12 -10.16 -6.89
C GLN A 35 4.97 -8.90 -6.87
N GLU A 36 4.51 -7.82 -7.51
CA GLU A 36 5.22 -6.54 -7.51
C GLU A 36 5.32 -5.93 -6.11
N PHE A 37 4.29 -6.11 -5.26
CA PHE A 37 4.30 -5.63 -3.88
C PHE A 37 5.44 -6.26 -3.09
N ASN A 38 5.67 -7.57 -3.23
CA ASN A 38 6.76 -8.26 -2.52
C ASN A 38 8.15 -7.73 -2.88
N VAL A 39 8.32 -7.20 -4.09
CA VAL A 39 9.58 -6.56 -4.52
C VAL A 39 9.65 -5.11 -4.04
N MET A 40 8.55 -4.36 -4.19
CA MET A 40 8.53 -2.91 -3.95
C MET A 40 8.31 -2.51 -2.50
N LYS A 41 7.95 -3.45 -1.61
CA LYS A 41 7.79 -3.21 -0.17
C LYS A 41 9.10 -3.03 0.61
N ALA A 42 10.23 -2.82 -0.07
CA ALA A 42 11.56 -2.70 0.52
C ALA A 42 11.89 -1.29 1.02
N ASN A 43 11.29 -0.24 0.45
CA ASN A 43 11.48 1.15 0.89
C ASN A 43 10.30 2.05 0.49
N ALA A 44 10.23 3.25 1.06
CA ALA A 44 9.12 4.18 0.85
C ALA A 44 8.98 4.62 -0.61
N THR A 45 10.10 4.86 -1.31
CA THR A 45 10.09 5.30 -2.72
C THR A 45 9.46 4.26 -3.63
N ALA A 46 9.92 3.00 -3.54
CA ALA A 46 9.38 1.91 -4.33
C ALA A 46 7.91 1.63 -3.99
N LEU A 47 7.55 1.69 -2.70
CA LEU A 47 6.16 1.50 -2.27
C LEU A 47 5.23 2.58 -2.81
N ASN A 48 5.68 3.84 -2.89
CA ASN A 48 4.90 4.91 -3.53
C ASN A 48 4.62 4.65 -5.02
N VAL A 49 5.59 4.08 -5.75
CA VAL A 49 5.41 3.71 -7.16
C VAL A 49 4.34 2.61 -7.27
N TRP A 50 4.44 1.60 -6.42
CA TRP A 50 3.45 0.52 -6.36
C TRP A 50 2.04 1.07 -6.08
N CYS A 51 1.89 1.93 -5.07
CA CYS A 51 0.60 2.53 -4.71
C CYS A 51 -0.03 3.31 -5.86
N LYS A 52 0.76 4.11 -6.60
CA LYS A 52 0.26 4.88 -7.75
C LYS A 52 -0.21 4.00 -8.89
N LYS A 53 0.49 2.89 -9.14
CA LYS A 53 0.15 1.95 -10.21
C LYS A 53 -1.14 1.21 -9.89
N TRP A 54 -1.20 0.64 -8.69
CA TRP A 54 -2.15 -0.41 -8.35
C TRP A 54 -3.39 0.08 -7.60
N LEU A 55 -3.29 1.13 -6.79
CA LEU A 55 -4.41 1.58 -5.98
C LEU A 55 -5.27 2.60 -6.73
N ASP A 56 -6.58 2.55 -6.49
CA ASP A 56 -7.50 3.62 -6.86
C ASP A 56 -7.53 4.75 -5.81
N SER A 57 -8.26 5.82 -6.12
CA SER A 57 -8.35 6.99 -5.25
C SER A 57 -9.04 6.71 -3.91
N GLY A 58 -9.97 5.75 -3.84
CA GLY A 58 -10.64 5.33 -2.62
C GLY A 58 -9.71 4.53 -1.70
N GLN A 59 -8.98 3.58 -2.28
CA GLN A 59 -7.97 2.78 -1.58
C GLN A 59 -6.82 3.66 -1.07
N LEU A 60 -6.32 4.60 -1.88
CA LEU A 60 -5.31 5.57 -1.44
C LEU A 60 -5.77 6.38 -0.22
N ARG A 61 -7.03 6.87 -0.21
CA ARG A 61 -7.59 7.59 0.95
C ARG A 61 -7.69 6.72 2.20
N GLN A 62 -8.04 5.45 2.06
CA GLN A 62 -8.11 4.52 3.19
C GLN A 62 -6.71 4.25 3.76
N LEU A 63 -5.71 4.08 2.90
CA LEU A 63 -4.31 3.92 3.31
C LEU A 63 -3.81 5.17 4.06
N GLU A 64 -4.06 6.37 3.53
CA GLU A 64 -3.72 7.64 4.21
C GLU A 64 -4.34 7.74 5.61
N LYS A 65 -5.61 7.33 5.76
CA LYS A 65 -6.29 7.31 7.07
C LYS A 65 -5.69 6.28 8.02
N ALA A 66 -5.33 5.11 7.53
CA ALA A 66 -4.76 4.04 8.35
C ALA A 66 -3.40 4.44 8.93
N ILE A 67 -2.52 5.02 8.09
CA ILE A 67 -1.21 5.51 8.53
C ILE A 67 -1.36 6.59 9.61
N LYS A 68 -2.21 7.59 9.36
CA LYS A 68 -2.43 8.69 10.33
C LYS A 68 -2.94 8.23 11.69
N ARG A 69 -3.69 7.12 11.75
CA ARG A 69 -4.19 6.53 12.99
C ARG A 69 -3.13 5.79 13.80
N GLN A 70 -2.00 5.41 13.20
CA GLN A 70 -0.91 4.70 13.88
C GLN A 70 0.24 5.61 14.32
N VAL A 71 0.24 6.87 13.88
CA VAL A 71 1.25 7.89 14.25
C VAL A 71 0.82 8.73 15.47
N LEU A 72 -0.43 8.54 15.93
CA LEU A 72 -0.95 9.06 17.20
C LEU A 72 -0.90 7.97 18.27
#